data_AF-A0A2G9P6C8-F1
#
_entry.id   AF-A0A2G9P6C8-F1
#
_cell.length_a   1.000
_cell.length_b   1.000
_cell.length_c   1.000
_cell.angle_alpha   90.00
_cell.angle_beta   90.00
_cell.angle_gamma   90.00
#
_symmetry.space_group_name_H-M   'P 1'
#
loop_
_entity.id
_entity.type
_entity.pdbx_description
1 polymer ?
#
loop_
_entity_poly.entity_id
_entity_poly.type
_entity_poly.pdbx_seq_one_letter_code
_entity_poly.pdbx_strand_id
1 'polypeptide(L)'
;MKIVKYFLSILFCNAFRLLKFIPNNDPIMGCLLPYSRQDKWWASALFAFITMVSFDLITGMVGIWTLVTALTYAGLGILFHQIYKNKKKINLKTYLGSGILGVLIFDFITGPIMSSWMFQMPFETAFIGQIPFTLLHLASVGIFIIILTPLLDLHLINSKQMEDHKVWQKVLTFVK
;
A
#
# COMPACT_ATOMS: atom_id res chain seq x y z
N MET A 1 6.04 3.26 20.85
CA MET A 1 4.84 2.68 20.20
C MET A 1 4.83 2.81 18.67
N LYS A 2 5.10 3.98 18.06
CA LYS A 2 5.06 4.12 16.59
C LYS A 2 6.05 3.20 15.84
N ILE A 3 7.30 3.13 16.29
CA ILE A 3 8.32 2.31 15.62
C ILE A 3 7.99 0.81 15.62
N VAL A 4 7.35 0.33 16.69
CA VAL A 4 6.86 -1.05 16.80
C VAL A 4 5.75 -1.30 15.78
N LYS A 5 4.83 -0.35 15.58
CA LYS A 5 3.79 -0.45 14.53
C LYS A 5 4.41 -0.57 13.14
N TYR A 6 5.41 0.26 12.83
CA TYR A 6 6.11 0.19 11.55
C TYR A 6 6.82 -1.16 11.37
N PHE A 7 7.54 -1.62 12.38
CA PHE A 7 8.23 -2.91 12.34
C PHE A 7 7.25 -4.09 12.17
N LEU A 8 6.16 -4.11 12.93
CA LEU A 8 5.12 -5.13 12.79
C LEU A 8 4.45 -5.09 11.41
N SER A 9 4.20 -3.90 10.86
CA SER A 9 3.67 -3.76 9.49
C SER A 9 4.65 -4.29 8.45
N ILE A 10 5.97 -4.04 8.59
CA ILE A 10 6.99 -4.60 7.69
C ILE A 10 6.96 -6.12 7.74
N LEU A 11 6.95 -6.70 8.96
CA LEU A 11 6.87 -8.16 9.14
C LEU A 11 5.58 -8.73 8.54
N PHE A 12 4.45 -8.09 8.81
CA PHE A 12 3.15 -8.49 8.27
C PHE A 12 3.15 -8.46 6.74
N CYS A 13 3.63 -7.36 6.14
CA CYS A 13 3.67 -7.22 4.69
C CYS A 13 4.55 -8.29 4.04
N ASN A 14 5.75 -8.51 4.58
CA ASN A 14 6.65 -9.52 4.04
C ASN A 14 6.10 -10.94 4.22
N ALA A 15 5.50 -11.25 5.39
CA ALA A 15 4.87 -12.55 5.62
C ALA A 15 3.74 -12.82 4.63
N PHE A 16 2.83 -11.87 4.42
CA PHE A 16 1.74 -12.05 3.45
C PHE A 16 2.23 -12.17 2.01
N ARG A 17 3.23 -11.37 1.61
CA ARG A 17 3.83 -11.48 0.27
C ARG A 17 4.50 -12.83 0.04
N LEU A 18 5.07 -13.46 1.08
CA LEU A 18 5.63 -14.82 1.00
C LEU A 18 4.56 -15.90 0.83
N LEU A 19 3.37 -15.72 1.39
CA LEU A 19 2.28 -16.70 1.33
C LEU A 19 1.66 -16.85 -0.08
N LYS A 20 1.82 -15.84 -0.95
CA LYS A 20 1.39 -15.87 -2.36
C LYS A 20 -0.06 -16.35 -2.60
N PHE A 21 -1.00 -16.05 -1.69
CA PHE A 21 -2.41 -16.47 -1.82
C PHE A 21 -3.07 -16.00 -3.12
N ILE A 22 -2.61 -14.86 -3.67
CA ILE A 22 -3.05 -14.26 -4.93
C ILE A 22 -1.77 -13.84 -5.67
N PRO A 23 -1.73 -13.87 -7.02
CA PRO A 23 -0.54 -13.48 -7.80
C PRO A 23 0.05 -12.12 -7.41
N ASN A 24 -0.78 -11.20 -6.90
CA ASN A 24 -0.35 -9.93 -6.33
C ASN A 24 -0.93 -9.73 -4.92
N ASN A 25 -0.29 -10.35 -3.92
CA ASN A 25 -0.67 -10.27 -2.51
C ASN A 25 0.14 -9.17 -1.79
N ASP A 26 -0.13 -7.90 -2.10
CA ASP A 26 0.62 -6.77 -1.56
C ASP A 26 -0.19 -5.89 -0.58
N PRO A 27 -0.01 -6.08 0.74
CA PRO A 27 -0.65 -5.24 1.76
C PRO A 27 0.03 -3.89 1.99
N ILE A 28 1.14 -3.56 1.31
CA ILE A 28 1.92 -2.34 1.55
C ILE A 28 1.03 -1.10 1.45
N MET A 29 0.16 -1.01 0.45
CA MET A 29 -0.74 0.15 0.27
C MET A 29 -1.69 0.32 1.47
N GLY A 30 -2.21 -0.78 2.03
CA GLY A 30 -3.10 -0.73 3.20
C GLY A 30 -2.44 -0.17 4.45
N CYS A 31 -1.13 -0.35 4.60
CA CYS A 31 -0.32 0.26 5.66
C CYS A 31 0.18 1.67 5.30
N LEU A 32 0.58 1.87 4.04
CA LEU A 32 1.16 3.10 3.52
C LEU A 32 0.21 4.28 3.73
N LEU A 33 -1.07 4.14 3.34
CA LEU A 33 -2.00 5.27 3.35
C LEU A 33 -2.27 5.81 4.77
N PRO A 34 -2.55 4.97 5.80
CA PRO A 34 -2.63 5.43 7.19
C PRO A 34 -1.37 6.15 7.67
N TYR A 35 -0.19 5.63 7.36
CA TYR A 35 1.09 6.25 7.74
C TYR A 35 1.30 7.58 7.03
N SER A 36 0.95 7.68 5.74
CA SER A 36 1.01 8.92 4.99
C SER A 36 0.11 10.01 5.58
N ARG A 37 -1.04 9.64 6.16
CA ARG A 37 -1.95 10.59 6.81
C ARG A 37 -1.43 11.05 8.18
N GLN A 38 -0.98 10.11 9.01
CA GLN A 38 -0.78 10.33 10.44
C GLN A 38 0.63 10.75 10.82
N ASP A 39 1.62 10.46 9.97
CA ASP A 39 3.02 10.69 10.24
C ASP A 39 3.67 11.65 9.22
N LYS A 40 4.96 11.88 9.38
CA LYS A 40 5.74 12.78 8.50
C LYS A 40 5.90 12.16 7.11
N TRP A 41 6.03 13.02 6.09
CA TRP A 41 6.20 12.61 4.69
C TRP A 41 7.25 11.53 4.45
N TRP A 42 8.36 11.57 5.18
CA TRP A 42 9.45 10.60 5.03
C TRP A 42 9.16 9.26 5.71
N ALA A 43 8.27 9.21 6.70
CA ALA A 43 8.04 8.00 7.49
C ALA A 43 7.28 6.94 6.69
N SER A 44 6.22 7.34 5.95
CA SER A 44 5.53 6.44 5.03
C SER A 44 6.40 6.04 3.85
N ALA A 45 7.19 6.97 3.31
CA ALA A 45 8.13 6.70 2.23
C ALA A 45 9.19 5.67 2.64
N LEU A 46 9.81 5.86 3.81
CA LEU A 46 10.84 4.97 4.35
C LEU A 46 10.26 3.60 4.69
N PHE A 47 9.06 3.53 5.27
CA PHE A 47 8.35 2.28 5.49
C PHE A 47 8.21 1.46 4.21
N ALA A 48 7.71 2.08 3.14
CA ALA A 48 7.45 1.38 1.89
C ALA A 48 8.75 0.95 1.22
N PHE A 49 9.77 1.81 1.24
CA PHE A 49 11.10 1.50 0.75
C PHE A 49 11.71 0.30 1.47
N ILE A 50 11.75 0.32 2.80
CA ILE A 50 12.30 -0.77 3.62
C ILE A 50 11.50 -2.05 3.41
N THR A 51 10.17 -1.98 3.33
CA THR A 51 9.32 -3.17 3.11
C THR A 51 9.64 -3.83 1.76
N MET A 52 9.80 -3.04 0.70
CA MET A 52 10.20 -3.57 -0.61
C MET A 52 11.60 -4.17 -0.60
N VAL A 53 12.60 -3.42 -0.11
CA VAL A 53 14.00 -3.87 -0.09
C VAL A 53 14.17 -5.11 0.79
N SER A 54 13.54 -5.13 1.96
CA SER A 54 13.64 -6.28 2.88
C SER A 54 13.01 -7.54 2.29
N PHE A 55 11.89 -7.43 1.56
CA PHE A 55 11.33 -8.59 0.88
C PHE A 55 12.29 -9.17 -0.15
N ASP A 56 12.87 -8.34 -1.01
CA ASP A 56 13.78 -8.81 -2.06
C ASP A 56 15.08 -9.37 -1.47
N LEU A 57 15.56 -8.82 -0.35
CA LEU A 57 16.67 -9.40 0.43
C LEU A 57 16.32 -10.79 0.96
N ILE A 58 15.13 -10.96 1.54
CA ILE A 58 14.66 -12.25 2.08
C ILE A 58 14.54 -13.30 0.97
N THR A 59 14.05 -12.91 -0.21
CA THR A 59 13.85 -13.84 -1.34
C THR A 59 15.06 -13.99 -2.24
N GLY A 60 16.16 -13.27 -1.99
CA GLY A 60 17.36 -13.28 -2.84
C GLY A 60 17.12 -12.70 -4.24
N MET A 61 16.14 -11.80 -4.41
CA MET A 61 15.73 -11.22 -5.69
C MET A 61 16.22 -9.77 -5.86
N VAL A 62 17.25 -9.36 -5.12
CA VAL A 62 17.78 -8.00 -5.18
C VAL A 62 18.28 -7.67 -6.58
N GLY A 63 17.79 -6.58 -7.16
CA GLY A 63 18.21 -6.11 -8.48
C GLY A 63 17.67 -4.73 -8.81
N ILE A 64 17.74 -4.36 -10.09
CA ILE A 64 17.18 -3.08 -10.57
C ILE A 64 15.69 -2.96 -10.27
N TRP A 65 14.97 -4.09 -10.29
CA TRP A 65 13.54 -4.12 -9.95
C TRP A 65 13.27 -3.72 -8.50
N THR A 66 14.17 -4.08 -7.57
CA THR A 66 14.11 -3.65 -6.17
C THR A 66 14.14 -2.13 -6.06
N LEU A 67 15.07 -1.49 -6.80
CA LEU A 67 15.19 -0.03 -6.79
C LEU A 67 13.94 0.64 -7.36
N VAL A 68 13.49 0.17 -8.52
CA VAL A 68 12.33 0.71 -9.23
C VAL A 68 11.08 0.64 -8.35
N THR A 69 10.78 -0.53 -7.82
CA THR A 69 9.58 -0.75 -7.01
C THR A 69 9.66 -0.05 -5.64
N ALA A 70 10.80 -0.11 -4.95
CA ALA A 70 11.00 0.55 -3.67
C ALA A 70 10.90 2.07 -3.79
N LEU A 71 11.50 2.67 -4.82
CA LEU A 71 11.43 4.11 -5.08
C LEU A 71 10.03 4.55 -5.52
N THR A 72 9.33 3.75 -6.34
CA THR A 72 7.96 4.05 -6.73
C THR A 72 7.03 4.05 -5.51
N TYR A 73 7.12 3.03 -4.65
CA TYR A 73 6.35 2.97 -3.40
C TYR A 73 6.71 4.11 -2.44
N ALA A 74 8.00 4.43 -2.29
CA ALA A 74 8.43 5.55 -1.47
C ALA A 74 7.85 6.88 -1.98
N GLY A 75 7.88 7.10 -3.29
CA GLY A 75 7.28 8.26 -3.96
C GLY A 75 5.77 8.35 -3.72
N LEU A 76 5.04 7.23 -3.77
CA LEU A 76 3.62 7.17 -3.42
C LEU A 76 3.38 7.56 -1.95
N GLY A 77 4.26 7.14 -1.04
CA GLY A 77 4.21 7.57 0.37
C GLY A 77 4.26 9.09 0.51
N ILE A 78 5.19 9.74 -0.21
CA ILE A 78 5.31 11.20 -0.24
C ILE A 78 4.06 11.83 -0.87
N LEU A 79 3.61 11.33 -2.03
CA LEU A 79 2.44 11.83 -2.74
C LEU A 79 1.20 11.84 -1.84
N PHE A 80 0.89 10.71 -1.20
CA PHE A 80 -0.29 10.61 -0.34
C PHE A 80 -0.18 11.46 0.91
N HIS A 81 1.03 11.64 1.45
CA HIS A 81 1.21 12.60 2.54
C HIS A 81 0.83 14.02 2.09
N GLN A 82 1.25 14.45 0.89
CA GLN A 82 0.87 15.75 0.35
C GLN A 82 -0.64 15.88 0.11
N ILE A 83 -1.31 14.79 -0.31
CA ILE A 83 -2.77 14.77 -0.49
C ILE A 83 -3.50 14.88 0.86
N TYR A 84 -2.94 14.33 1.94
CA TYR A 84 -3.60 14.24 3.24
C TYR A 84 -3.25 15.35 4.23
N LYS A 85 -2.08 16.01 4.12
CA LYS A 85 -1.57 16.96 5.11
C LYS A 85 -2.54 18.08 5.50
N ASN A 86 -3.45 18.47 4.59
CA ASN A 86 -4.43 19.54 4.81
C ASN A 86 -5.86 19.02 5.05
N LYS A 87 -6.07 17.70 5.11
CA LYS A 87 -7.40 17.09 5.26
C LYS A 87 -7.70 16.79 6.72
N LYS A 88 -8.63 17.55 7.31
CA LYS A 88 -9.07 17.35 8.70
C LYS A 88 -9.83 16.03 8.91
N LYS A 89 -10.60 15.59 7.92
CA LYS A 89 -11.38 14.34 7.96
C LYS A 89 -11.11 13.53 6.70
N ILE A 90 -10.83 12.24 6.89
CA ILE A 90 -10.68 11.24 5.83
C ILE A 90 -11.52 10.05 6.26
N ASN A 91 -12.23 9.46 5.30
CA ASN A 91 -13.09 8.29 5.47
C ASN A 91 -12.57 7.12 4.62
N LEU A 92 -13.16 5.95 4.80
CA LEU A 92 -12.74 4.73 4.10
C LEU A 92 -12.80 4.89 2.57
N LYS A 93 -13.80 5.60 2.04
CA LYS A 93 -13.91 5.88 0.60
C LYS A 93 -12.72 6.66 0.07
N THR A 94 -12.20 7.61 0.85
CA THR A 94 -11.01 8.37 0.48
C THR A 94 -9.77 7.47 0.45
N TYR A 95 -9.66 6.54 1.40
CA TYR A 95 -8.58 5.55 1.40
C TYR A 95 -8.67 4.63 0.19
N LEU A 96 -9.84 4.07 -0.10
CA LEU A 96 -10.06 3.23 -1.28
C LEU A 96 -9.73 3.97 -2.59
N GLY A 97 -10.19 5.22 -2.74
CA GLY A 97 -9.86 6.03 -3.92
C GLY A 97 -8.35 6.32 -4.04
N SER A 98 -7.67 6.50 -2.91
CA SER A 98 -6.21 6.67 -2.89
C SER A 98 -5.49 5.36 -3.22
N GLY A 99 -6.00 4.22 -2.77
CA GLY A 99 -5.52 2.90 -3.15
C GLY A 99 -5.62 2.66 -4.66
N ILE A 100 -6.76 3.00 -5.26
CA ILE A 100 -6.96 2.92 -6.72
C ILE A 100 -5.92 3.79 -7.44
N LEU A 101 -5.80 5.06 -7.06
CA LEU A 101 -4.81 5.97 -7.65
C LEU A 101 -3.38 5.44 -7.50
N GLY A 102 -3.05 4.92 -6.31
CA GLY A 102 -1.72 4.39 -6.02
C GLY A 102 -1.38 3.17 -6.86
N VAL A 103 -2.32 2.23 -7.00
CA VAL A 103 -2.16 1.04 -7.86
C VAL A 103 -1.99 1.45 -9.31
N LEU A 104 -2.83 2.36 -9.83
CA LEU A 104 -2.72 2.82 -11.22
C LEU A 104 -1.36 3.46 -11.49
N ILE A 105 -0.86 4.32 -10.59
CA ILE A 105 0.45 4.94 -10.74
C ILE A 105 1.56 3.88 -10.65
N PHE A 106 1.50 3.01 -9.64
CA PHE A 106 2.53 1.98 -9.42
C PHE A 106 2.63 1.05 -10.61
N ASP A 107 1.50 0.51 -11.07
CA ASP A 107 1.44 -0.44 -12.16
C ASP A 107 1.76 0.22 -13.51
N PHE A 108 1.41 1.48 -13.72
CA PHE A 108 1.77 2.19 -14.95
C PHE A 108 3.28 2.42 -15.06
N ILE A 109 3.92 2.75 -13.94
CA ILE A 109 5.38 2.90 -13.88
C ILE A 109 6.03 1.53 -14.03
N THR A 110 5.70 0.58 -13.17
CA THR A 110 6.40 -0.71 -13.10
C THR A 110 6.06 -1.65 -14.25
N GLY A 111 4.85 -1.61 -14.79
CA GLY A 111 4.41 -2.42 -15.92
C GLY A 111 4.83 -1.79 -17.25
N PRO A 112 3.99 -0.97 -17.89
CA PRO A 112 4.20 -0.44 -19.23
C PRO A 112 5.55 0.28 -19.40
N ILE A 113 5.87 1.25 -18.55
CA ILE A 113 7.09 2.07 -18.71
C ILE A 113 8.33 1.19 -18.55
N MET A 114 8.44 0.52 -17.41
CA MET A 114 9.67 -0.21 -17.06
C MET A 114 9.83 -1.49 -17.88
N SER A 115 8.74 -2.20 -18.20
CA SER A 115 8.84 -3.40 -19.05
C SER A 115 9.28 -3.05 -20.47
N SER A 116 8.75 -1.97 -21.03
CA SER A 116 9.17 -1.51 -22.37
C SER A 116 10.64 -1.08 -22.37
N TRP A 117 11.06 -0.34 -21.34
CA TRP A 117 12.44 0.14 -21.25
C TRP A 117 13.45 -0.98 -20.99
N MET A 118 13.16 -1.89 -20.06
CA MET A 118 14.10 -2.94 -19.66
C MET A 118 14.13 -4.13 -20.62
N PHE A 119 12.97 -4.57 -21.10
CA PHE A 119 12.85 -5.78 -21.92
C PHE A 119 12.67 -5.49 -23.40
N GLN A 120 12.73 -4.21 -23.80
CA GLN A 120 12.52 -3.77 -25.19
C GLN A 120 11.20 -4.28 -25.78
N MET A 121 10.20 -4.51 -24.92
CA MET A 121 8.85 -4.90 -25.31
C MET A 121 8.11 -3.68 -25.89
N PRO A 122 7.29 -3.84 -26.95
CA PRO A 122 6.43 -2.76 -27.41
C PRO A 122 5.51 -2.25 -26.29
N PHE A 123 5.42 -0.93 -26.14
CA PHE A 123 4.64 -0.30 -25.06
C PHE A 123 3.19 -0.75 -25.03
N GLU A 124 2.56 -0.89 -26.19
CA GLU A 124 1.17 -1.35 -26.31
C GLU A 124 1.00 -2.78 -25.78
N THR A 125 1.94 -3.67 -26.07
CA THR A 125 1.94 -5.04 -25.57
C THR A 125 2.10 -5.07 -24.05
N ALA A 126 3.05 -4.31 -23.51
CA ALA A 126 3.26 -4.20 -22.07
C ALA A 126 2.02 -3.59 -21.36
N PHE A 127 1.39 -2.59 -21.98
CA PHE A 127 0.20 -1.93 -21.46
C PHE A 127 -1.01 -2.86 -21.41
N ILE A 128 -1.30 -3.56 -22.50
CA ILE A 128 -2.42 -4.51 -22.57
C ILE A 128 -2.18 -5.66 -21.58
N GLY A 129 -0.94 -6.18 -21.51
CA GLY A 129 -0.57 -7.24 -20.57
C GLY A 129 -0.69 -6.83 -19.11
N GLN A 130 -0.57 -5.54 -18.79
CA GLN A 130 -0.69 -5.01 -17.43
C GLN A 130 -2.13 -5.00 -16.92
N ILE A 131 -3.13 -4.83 -17.79
CA ILE A 131 -4.55 -4.68 -17.40
C ILE A 131 -5.04 -5.78 -16.44
N PRO A 132 -4.91 -7.09 -16.75
CA PRO A 132 -5.36 -8.15 -15.85
C PRO A 132 -4.62 -8.14 -14.50
N PHE A 133 -3.32 -7.82 -14.50
CA PHE A 133 -2.54 -7.69 -13.27
C PHE A 133 -3.05 -6.54 -12.40
N THR A 134 -3.35 -5.39 -13.00
CA THR A 134 -3.88 -4.22 -12.29
C THR A 134 -5.24 -4.49 -11.67
N LEU A 135 -6.12 -5.24 -12.35
CA LEU A 135 -7.41 -5.62 -11.76
C LEU A 135 -7.23 -6.49 -10.51
N LEU A 136 -6.30 -7.46 -10.54
CA LEU A 136 -5.97 -8.27 -9.37
C LEU A 136 -5.32 -7.44 -8.25
N HIS A 137 -4.44 -6.50 -8.62
CA HIS A 137 -3.79 -5.60 -7.67
C HIS A 137 -4.82 -4.72 -6.95
N LEU A 138 -5.77 -4.14 -7.69
CA LEU A 138 -6.85 -3.32 -7.15
C LEU A 138 -7.72 -4.11 -6.17
N ALA A 139 -8.06 -5.36 -6.48
CA ALA A 139 -8.85 -6.21 -5.59
C ALA A 139 -8.10 -6.48 -4.27
N SER A 140 -6.83 -6.89 -4.37
CA SER A 140 -5.95 -7.17 -3.23
C SER A 140 -5.77 -5.95 -2.33
N VAL A 141 -5.42 -4.80 -2.91
CA VAL A 141 -5.27 -3.53 -2.19
C VAL A 141 -6.58 -3.08 -1.55
N GLY A 142 -7.71 -3.25 -2.24
CA GLY A 142 -9.03 -2.94 -1.69
C GLY A 142 -9.32 -3.73 -0.40
N ILE A 143 -9.06 -5.04 -0.41
CA ILE A 143 -9.23 -5.91 0.76
C ILE A 143 -8.34 -5.42 1.92
N PHE A 144 -7.05 -5.21 1.67
CA PHE A 144 -6.13 -4.76 2.71
C PHE A 144 -6.44 -3.35 3.22
N ILE A 145 -6.95 -2.45 2.38
CA ILE A 145 -7.39 -1.13 2.84
C ILE A 145 -8.56 -1.26 3.81
N ILE A 146 -9.56 -2.08 3.49
CA ILE A 146 -10.74 -2.28 4.34
C ILE A 146 -10.35 -2.86 5.71
N ILE A 147 -9.38 -3.77 5.73
CA ILE A 147 -8.96 -4.46 6.96
C ILE A 147 -7.97 -3.61 7.77
N LEU A 148 -6.91 -3.08 7.13
CA LEU A 148 -5.77 -2.48 7.83
C LEU A 148 -5.99 -1.02 8.17
N THR A 149 -6.67 -0.24 7.32
CA THR A 149 -6.80 1.21 7.58
C THR A 149 -7.56 1.54 8.86
N PRO A 150 -8.63 0.83 9.27
CA PRO A 150 -9.27 1.10 10.56
C PRO A 150 -8.37 0.76 11.75
N LEU A 151 -7.56 -0.30 11.64
CA LEU A 151 -6.64 -0.74 12.69
C LEU A 151 -5.46 0.23 12.87
N LEU A 152 -5.01 0.83 11.77
CA LEU A 152 -3.84 1.70 11.75
C LEU A 152 -4.19 3.18 11.91
N ASP A 153 -5.40 3.61 11.52
CA ASP A 153 -5.92 4.96 11.68
C ASP A 153 -7.20 4.99 12.52
N LEU A 154 -7.02 5.13 13.84
CA LEU A 154 -8.14 5.16 14.80
C LEU A 154 -9.07 6.36 14.60
N HIS A 155 -8.64 7.42 13.89
CA HIS A 155 -9.52 8.56 13.59
C HIS A 155 -10.61 8.16 12.59
N LEU A 156 -10.41 7.09 11.83
CA LEU A 156 -11.43 6.49 10.99
C LEU A 156 -12.53 5.85 11.84
N ILE A 157 -12.15 5.19 12.93
CA ILE A 157 -13.09 4.47 13.78
C ILE A 157 -13.89 5.42 14.69
N ASN A 158 -13.26 6.48 15.20
CA ASN A 158 -13.95 7.55 15.95
C ASN A 158 -14.82 8.46 15.06
N SER A 159 -15.04 8.08 13.79
CA SER A 159 -15.99 8.75 12.93
C SER A 159 -17.37 8.12 13.11
N LYS A 160 -18.41 8.97 13.19
CA LYS A 160 -19.82 8.57 13.34
C LYS A 160 -20.25 7.47 12.35
N GLN A 161 -19.59 7.40 11.18
CA GLN A 161 -19.85 6.42 10.13
C GLN A 161 -19.42 4.98 10.50
N MET A 162 -18.43 4.80 11.37
CA MET A 162 -17.91 3.49 11.78
C MET A 162 -18.43 3.02 13.14
N GLU A 163 -18.81 3.94 14.02
CA GLU A 163 -19.37 3.63 15.35
C GLU A 163 -20.70 2.85 15.27
N ASP A 164 -21.49 3.07 14.21
CA ASP A 164 -22.79 2.42 14.01
C ASP A 164 -22.67 0.93 13.57
N HIS A 165 -21.48 0.46 13.20
CA HIS A 165 -21.28 -0.94 12.78
C HIS A 165 -20.90 -1.87 13.94
N LYS A 166 -21.82 -2.77 14.30
CA LYS A 166 -21.65 -3.79 15.37
C LYS A 166 -20.35 -4.61 15.28
N VAL A 167 -19.83 -4.87 14.08
CA VAL A 167 -18.58 -5.63 13.87
C VAL A 167 -17.36 -4.85 14.37
N TRP A 168 -17.31 -3.54 14.13
CA TRP A 168 -16.17 -2.70 14.50
C TRP A 168 -16.14 -2.40 15.99
N GLN A 169 -17.29 -2.36 16.66
CA GLN A 169 -17.34 -2.24 18.12
C GLN A 169 -16.67 -3.42 18.84
N LYS A 170 -16.74 -4.64 18.30
CA LYS A 170 -16.03 -5.82 18.84
C LYS A 170 -14.52 -5.76 18.60
N VAL A 171 -14.08 -5.20 17.48
CA VAL A 171 -12.65 -5.02 17.19
C VAL A 171 -12.04 -3.94 18.09
N LEU A 172 -12.77 -2.84 18.32
CA LEU A 172 -12.35 -1.75 19.20
C LEU A 172 -12.11 -2.17 20.66
N THR A 173 -12.90 -3.12 21.17
CA THR A 173 -12.76 -3.65 22.53
C THR A 173 -11.48 -4.45 22.72
N PHE A 174 -10.87 -4.95 21.64
CA PHE A 174 -9.64 -5.71 21.66
C PHE A 174 -8.38 -4.86 21.45
N VAL A 175 -8.54 -3.64 20.93
CA VAL A 175 -7.44 -2.72 20.56
C VAL A 175 -7.22 -1.61 21.59
N LYS A 176 -8.23 -1.33 22.44
CA LYS A 176 -8.08 -0.48 23.64
C LYS A 176 -7.35 -1.23 24.75
#